data_AF-A0A1E5WIH9-F1
#
_entry.id   AF-A0A1E5WIH9-F1
#
_cell.length_a   1.000
_cell.length_b   1.000
_cell.length_c   1.000
_cell.angle_alpha   90.00
_cell.angle_beta   90.00
_cell.angle_gamma   90.00
#
_symmetry.space_group_name_H-M   'P 1'
#
loop_
_entity.id
_entity.type
_entity.pdbx_description
1 polymer ?
#
loop_
_entity_poly.entity_id
_entity_poly.type
_entity_poly.pdbx_seq_one_letter_code
_entity_poly.pdbx_strand_id
1 'polypeptide(L)'
;MTASRCEVTVLRRFRKENRGLSTSTLSMAPPSNLHEHLGDLLVAKEGADVTFQVAGETFSAHKCILAARSPVFKAELFSAMKESTGTEDSIRIDDMVQHRNAYSSDF
;
A
#
# COMPACT_ATOMS: atom_id res chain seq x y z
N MET A 1 30.65 36.47 19.68
CA MET A 1 29.88 35.24 19.38
C MET A 1 28.42 35.52 19.67
N THR A 2 27.63 35.84 18.65
CA THR A 2 26.19 36.14 18.81
C THR A 2 25.38 34.91 18.40
N ALA A 3 24.54 34.41 19.31
CA ALA A 3 23.61 33.32 19.04
C ALA A 3 22.36 33.88 18.33
N SER A 4 22.00 33.34 17.18
CA SER A 4 20.73 33.63 16.52
C SER A 4 19.65 32.68 17.05
N ARG A 5 18.56 33.24 17.55
CA ARG A 5 17.41 32.51 18.07
C ARG A 5 16.38 32.37 16.95
N CYS A 6 16.17 31.15 16.46
CA CYS A 6 15.20 30.85 15.41
C CYS A 6 13.91 30.29 16.04
N GLU A 7 12.79 30.96 15.84
CA GLU A 7 11.47 30.49 16.22
C GLU A 7 10.75 29.97 14.98
N VAL A 8 10.34 28.70 15.00
CA VAL A 8 9.63 28.07 13.89
C VAL A 8 8.18 27.89 14.29
N THR A 9 7.31 28.71 13.72
CA THR A 9 5.86 28.61 13.92
C THR A 9 5.24 27.80 12.79
N VAL A 10 4.70 26.62 13.11
CA VAL A 10 4.00 25.78 12.15
C VAL A 10 2.63 26.36 11.88
N LEU A 11 2.46 27.02 10.73
CA LEU A 11 1.15 27.47 10.26
C LEU A 11 0.36 26.25 9.75
N ARG A 12 -0.37 25.58 10.62
CA ARG A 12 -1.41 24.63 10.18
C ARG A 12 -2.52 25.42 9.49
N ARG A 13 -2.44 25.58 8.17
CA ARG A 13 -3.62 25.87 7.36
C ARG A 13 -4.51 24.64 7.42
N PHE A 14 -5.33 24.56 8.47
CA PHE A 14 -6.51 23.73 8.44
C PHE A 14 -7.34 24.27 7.28
N ARG A 15 -7.35 23.52 6.17
CA ARG A 15 -8.33 23.71 5.12
C ARG A 15 -9.68 23.44 5.79
N LYS A 16 -10.29 24.50 6.32
CA LYS A 16 -11.65 24.47 6.81
C LYS A 16 -12.47 24.12 5.57
N GLU A 17 -12.94 22.88 5.48
CA GLU A 17 -13.95 22.52 4.51
C GLU A 17 -15.11 23.45 4.78
N ASN A 18 -15.22 24.49 3.96
CA ASN A 18 -16.36 25.34 3.96
C ASN A 18 -17.48 24.46 3.41
N ARG A 19 -18.27 23.84 4.29
CA ARG A 19 -19.61 23.34 3.96
C ARG A 19 -20.52 24.53 3.67
N GLY A 20 -20.11 25.38 2.74
CA GLY A 20 -21.00 26.22 1.97
C GLY A 20 -21.64 25.28 0.96
N LEU A 21 -22.90 24.95 1.19
CA LEU A 21 -23.76 24.29 0.21
C LEU A 21 -23.84 25.18 -1.04
N SER A 22 -22.92 25.01 -1.99
CA SER A 22 -23.15 25.38 -3.38
C SER A 22 -23.78 24.16 -4.05
N THR A 23 -25.10 24.12 -4.05
CA THR A 23 -25.93 23.15 -4.78
C THR A 23 -25.76 23.37 -6.28
N SER A 24 -24.63 22.92 -6.83
CA SER A 24 -24.46 22.70 -8.26
C SER A 24 -24.42 21.19 -8.41
N THR A 25 -25.55 20.62 -8.84
CA THR A 25 -25.80 19.20 -9.18
C THR A 25 -24.55 18.31 -9.11
N LEU A 26 -24.23 17.83 -7.90
CA LEU A 26 -23.22 16.79 -7.72
C LEU A 26 -23.81 15.53 -8.35
N SER A 27 -23.31 15.18 -9.53
CA SER A 27 -23.53 13.88 -10.16
C SER A 27 -23.38 12.80 -9.09
N MET A 28 -24.47 12.09 -8.80
CA MET A 28 -24.47 10.94 -7.91
C MET A 28 -23.81 9.77 -8.64
N ALA A 29 -22.48 9.80 -8.76
CA ALA A 29 -21.74 8.64 -9.19
C ALA A 29 -21.93 7.53 -8.14
N PRO A 30 -22.08 6.26 -8.56
CA PRO A 30 -22.08 5.16 -7.62
C PRO A 30 -20.76 5.13 -6.83
N PRO A 31 -20.76 4.57 -5.60
CA PRO A 31 -19.54 4.40 -4.84
C PRO A 31 -18.52 3.57 -5.63
N SER A 32 -17.23 3.85 -5.44
CA SER A 32 -16.18 3.11 -6.11
C SER A 32 -16.00 1.72 -5.49
N ASN A 33 -16.02 0.69 -6.34
CA ASN A 33 -15.74 -0.70 -6.01
C ASN A 33 -14.34 -1.16 -6.46
N LEU A 34 -13.41 -0.22 -6.69
CA LEU A 34 -12.05 -0.55 -7.17
C LEU A 34 -11.32 -1.53 -6.25
N HIS A 35 -11.51 -1.39 -4.93
CA HIS A 35 -10.86 -2.25 -3.94
C HIS A 35 -11.29 -3.72 -4.05
N GLU A 36 -12.55 -3.97 -4.43
CA GLU A 36 -13.07 -5.33 -4.65
C GLU A 36 -12.39 -5.93 -5.88
N HIS A 37 -12.36 -5.21 -7.00
CA HIS A 37 -11.69 -5.70 -8.22
C HIS A 37 -10.18 -5.95 -8.02
N LEU A 38 -9.48 -5.10 -7.26
CA LEU A 38 -8.07 -5.33 -6.93
C LEU A 38 -7.89 -6.52 -5.97
N GLY A 39 -8.84 -6.74 -5.07
CA GLY A 39 -8.89 -7.92 -4.21
C GLY A 39 -9.10 -9.20 -5.01
N ASP A 40 -10.01 -9.19 -5.98
CA ASP A 40 -10.28 -10.33 -6.87
C ASP A 40 -9.04 -10.73 -7.66
N LEU A 41 -8.30 -9.75 -8.21
CA LEU A 41 -7.02 -10.00 -8.90
C LEU A 41 -5.98 -10.63 -7.97
N LEU A 42 -5.95 -10.23 -6.70
CA LEU A 42 -5.04 -10.80 -5.69
C LEU A 42 -5.41 -12.26 -5.39
N VAL A 43 -6.70 -12.55 -5.17
CA VAL A 43 -7.20 -13.90 -4.89
C VAL A 43 -7.00 -14.83 -6.08
N ALA A 44 -7.33 -14.37 -7.29
CA ALA A 44 -7.13 -15.11 -8.54
C ALA A 44 -5.64 -15.23 -8.93
N LYS A 45 -4.76 -14.45 -8.30
CA LYS A 45 -3.33 -14.32 -8.61
C LYS A 45 -3.06 -13.88 -10.05
N GLU A 46 -4.04 -13.22 -10.68
CA GLU A 46 -3.92 -12.77 -12.06
C GLU A 46 -2.94 -11.58 -12.13
N GLY A 47 -1.93 -11.71 -12.99
CA GLY A 47 -0.89 -10.69 -13.17
C GLY A 47 0.05 -10.52 -11.98
N ALA A 48 0.09 -11.47 -11.03
CA ALA A 48 1.04 -11.44 -9.94
C ALA A 48 2.49 -11.57 -10.46
N ASP A 49 3.37 -10.69 -9.99
CA ASP A 49 4.74 -10.53 -10.48
C ASP A 49 5.79 -10.55 -9.35
N VAL A 50 5.36 -10.85 -8.11
CA VAL A 50 6.19 -11.07 -6.93
C VAL A 50 5.57 -12.13 -6.02
N THR A 51 6.42 -12.87 -5.31
CA THR A 51 6.00 -13.87 -4.32
C THR A 51 6.67 -13.59 -2.97
N PHE A 52 5.90 -13.58 -1.88
CA PHE A 52 6.41 -13.42 -0.52
C PHE A 52 6.39 -14.76 0.23
N GLN A 53 7.47 -15.08 0.92
CA GLN A 53 7.54 -16.17 1.89
C GLN A 53 7.45 -15.57 3.28
N VAL A 54 6.40 -15.91 4.03
CA VAL A 54 6.11 -15.34 5.36
C VAL A 54 5.74 -16.48 6.30
N ALA A 55 6.50 -16.67 7.38
CA ALA A 55 6.26 -17.73 8.37
C ALA A 55 6.03 -19.14 7.77
N GLY A 56 6.67 -19.45 6.63
CA GLY A 56 6.52 -20.74 5.93
C GLY A 56 5.38 -20.80 4.91
N GLU A 57 4.59 -19.74 4.76
CA GLU A 57 3.53 -19.63 3.74
C GLU A 57 3.97 -18.74 2.57
N THR A 58 3.36 -18.98 1.41
CA THR A 58 3.72 -18.32 0.14
C THR A 58 2.57 -17.48 -0.38
N PHE A 59 2.81 -16.19 -0.61
CA PHE A 59 1.82 -15.19 -1.05
C PHE A 59 2.21 -14.56 -2.38
N SER A 60 1.45 -14.80 -3.44
CA SER A 60 1.61 -14.09 -4.70
C SER A 60 0.96 -12.71 -4.62
N ALA A 61 1.59 -11.67 -5.19
CA ALA A 61 1.12 -10.30 -5.13
C ALA A 61 1.58 -9.46 -6.34
N HIS A 62 1.19 -8.18 -6.35
CA HIS A 62 1.48 -7.23 -7.42
C HIS A 62 2.43 -6.13 -6.95
N LYS A 63 3.62 -6.05 -7.55
CA LYS A 63 4.66 -5.06 -7.20
C LYS A 63 4.17 -3.64 -7.33
N CYS A 64 3.44 -3.33 -8.40
CA CYS A 64 2.95 -1.98 -8.67
C CYS A 64 2.01 -1.48 -7.56
N ILE A 65 1.12 -2.34 -7.06
CA ILE A 65 0.20 -2.02 -5.97
C ILE A 65 0.98 -1.83 -4.68
N LEU A 66 1.87 -2.77 -4.33
CA LEU A 66 2.67 -2.68 -3.10
C LEU A 66 3.57 -1.43 -3.07
N ALA A 67 4.22 -1.10 -4.19
CA ALA A 67 5.05 0.09 -4.32
C ALA A 67 4.24 1.39 -4.26
N ALA A 68 3.00 1.40 -4.79
CA ALA A 68 2.12 2.55 -4.64
C ALA A 68 1.67 2.76 -3.18
N ARG A 69 1.59 1.67 -2.39
CA ARG A 69 1.08 1.69 -1.00
C ARG A 69 2.17 1.78 0.06
N SER A 70 3.42 1.47 -0.26
CA SER A 70 4.53 1.50 0.69
C SER A 70 5.83 2.00 0.03
N PRO A 71 6.43 3.09 0.53
CA PRO A 71 7.73 3.55 0.03
C PRO A 71 8.85 2.54 0.29
N VAL A 72 8.72 1.70 1.33
CA VAL A 72 9.68 0.62 1.61
C VAL A 72 9.62 -0.42 0.50
N PHE A 73 8.42 -0.93 0.17
CA PHE A 73 8.27 -1.86 -0.95
C PHE A 73 8.65 -1.23 -2.28
N LYS A 74 8.36 0.05 -2.50
CA LYS A 74 8.79 0.73 -3.72
C LYS A 74 10.31 0.71 -3.88
N ALA A 75 11.04 1.07 -2.81
CA ALA A 75 12.49 1.06 -2.84
C ALA A 75 13.03 -0.37 -3.00
N GLU A 76 12.47 -1.35 -2.30
CA GLU A 76 12.96 -2.72 -2.31
C GLU A 76 12.68 -3.45 -3.64
N LEU A 77 11.48 -3.29 -4.21
CA LEU A 77 11.05 -3.97 -5.43
C LEU A 77 11.61 -3.35 -6.71
N PHE A 78 11.86 -2.04 -6.69
CA PHE A 78 12.32 -1.29 -7.87
C PHE A 78 13.73 -0.70 -7.68
N SER A 79 14.48 -1.15 -6.68
CA SER A 79 15.91 -0.86 -6.55
C SER A 79 16.69 -1.51 -7.69
N ALA A 80 17.54 -0.73 -8.34
CA ALA A 80 18.38 -1.16 -9.46
C ALA A 80 19.43 -2.24 -9.10
N MET A 81 19.61 -2.56 -7.82
CA MET A 81 20.65 -3.47 -7.34
C MET A 81 20.20 -4.92 -7.12
N LYS A 82 18.91 -5.24 -7.31
CA LYS A 82 18.46 -6.64 -7.21
C LYS A 82 18.70 -7.34 -8.55
N GLU A 83 19.95 -7.78 -8.76
CA GLU A 83 20.32 -8.66 -9.86
C GLU A 83 19.51 -9.96 -9.68
N SER A 84 18.44 -10.11 -10.47
CA SER A 84 17.54 -11.26 -10.39
C SER A 84 18.25 -12.47 -10.96
N THR A 85 18.90 -13.24 -10.10
CA THR A 85 19.62 -14.46 -10.47
C THR A 85 18.63 -15.59 -10.71
N GLY A 86 17.82 -15.46 -11.77
CA GLY A 86 16.96 -16.52 -12.31
C GLY A 86 15.84 -16.99 -11.37
N THR A 87 14.69 -17.29 -11.96
CA THR A 87 13.52 -17.91 -11.30
C THR A 87 12.88 -17.07 -10.18
N GLU A 88 11.91 -16.25 -10.60
CA GLU A 88 10.83 -15.65 -9.80
C GLU A 88 11.26 -14.72 -8.66
N ASP A 89 10.79 -13.46 -8.69
CA ASP A 89 11.07 -12.49 -7.63
C ASP A 89 10.39 -12.92 -6.33
N SER A 90 11.13 -13.68 -5.52
CA SER A 90 10.74 -14.11 -4.20
C SER A 90 11.35 -13.20 -3.12
N ILE A 91 10.57 -12.88 -2.09
CA ILE A 91 10.98 -12.03 -0.96
C ILE A 91 10.58 -12.74 0.33
N ARG A 92 11.53 -12.87 1.26
CA ARG A 92 11.28 -13.44 2.59
C ARG A 92 10.97 -12.33 3.59
N ILE A 93 9.93 -12.51 4.38
CA ILE A 93 9.57 -11.61 5.49
C ILE A 93 9.61 -12.42 6.79
N ASP A 94 10.69 -12.24 7.54
CA ASP A 94 10.94 -12.98 8.79
C ASP A 94 10.24 -12.34 10.02
N ASP A 95 9.97 -11.03 9.96
CA ASP A 95 9.41 -10.26 11.07
C ASP A 95 7.89 -10.40 11.25
N MET A 96 7.22 -11.18 10.39
CA MET A 96 5.79 -11.42 10.48
C MET A 96 5.49 -12.82 11.00
N VAL A 97 4.61 -12.89 12.00
CA VAL A 97 4.09 -14.14 12.56
C VAL A 97 2.73 -14.45 11.97
N GLN A 98 2.47 -15.72 11.68
CA GLN A 98 1.15 -16.17 11.29
C GLN A 98 0.22 -16.12 12.52
N HIS A 99 -0.62 -15.08 12.59
CA HIS A 99 -1.79 -15.14 13.46
C HIS A 99 -2.85 -15.98 12.76
N ARG A 100 -2.84 -17.27 13.06
CA ARG A 100 -3.89 -18.20 12.63
C ARG A 100 -5.20 -17.78 13.31
N ASN A 101 -5.99 -16.97 12.64
CA ASN A 101 -7.33 -16.66 13.11
C ASN A 101 -8.15 -17.95 13.08
N ALA A 102 -8.75 -18.33 14.21
CA ALA A 102 -9.70 -19.44 14.30
C ALA A 102 -11.01 -19.19 13.52
N TYR A 103 -11.11 -18.06 12.82
CA TYR A 103 -12.14 -17.77 11.82
C TYR A 103 -11.62 -18.16 10.43
N SER A 104 -11.46 -19.47 10.23
CA SER A 104 -11.35 -20.07 8.91
C SER A 104 -12.52 -21.02 8.73
N SER A 105 -13.66 -20.42 8.41
CA SER A 105 -14.69 -21.01 7.58
C SER A 105 -15.39 -19.83 6.91
N ASP A 106 -15.33 -19.80 5.58
CA ASP A 106 -16.03 -18.88 4.67
C ASP A 106 -15.36 -17.52 4.44
N PHE A 107 -14.43 -17.49 3.47
CA PHE A 107 -14.52 -16.61 2.28
C PHE A 107 -13.60 -17.12 1.16
#